data_AF-A0A7V2RP96-F1
#
_entry.id   AF-A0A7V2RP96-F1
#
_cell.length_a   1.000
_cell.length_b   1.000
_cell.length_c   1.000
_cell.angle_alpha   90.00
_cell.angle_beta   90.00
_cell.angle_gamma   90.00
#
_symmetry.space_group_name_H-M   'P 1'
#
loop_
_entity.id
_entity.type
_entity.pdbx_description
1 polymer ?
#
loop_
_entity_poly.entity_id
_entity_poly.type
_entity_poly.pdbx_seq_one_letter_code
_entity_poly.pdbx_strand_id
1 'polypeptide(L)'
;MITAQQLFEKLTKGYKLVGQTGAITFTLKDLSIDVDTKDSVGNLIQAWLKEWMISENIDCEPNPNSQTFPDFYLNANDKKKGLLEIKTFDRQRGPGFDLANFDSYCNSLLTDAYRIDSDYLIISYKMNKSVITIDNIWLKKIWEISGPSGPYPIKVQAKKDVIYNLRPVTWYSQKSIFKPFNDKIDFLKAIDNTRYQYPQTRFSNAQWLKNVIKNYQHHTGTLLNI
;
A
#
# COMPACT_ATOMS: atom_id res chain seq x y z
N MET A 1 -19.12 -6.36 9.27
CA MET A 1 -17.66 -6.27 9.05
C MET A 1 -17.23 -7.32 8.03
N ILE A 2 -16.77 -6.86 6.88
CA ILE A 2 -16.09 -7.70 5.88
C ILE A 2 -14.59 -7.70 6.21
N THR A 3 -13.88 -8.81 6.01
CA THR A 3 -12.42 -8.81 6.05
C THR A 3 -11.84 -8.35 4.71
N ALA A 4 -10.60 -7.86 4.68
CA ALA A 4 -9.94 -7.53 3.42
C ALA A 4 -9.84 -8.73 2.47
N GLN A 5 -9.68 -9.95 3.03
CA GLN A 5 -9.71 -11.20 2.26
C GLN A 5 -11.07 -11.43 1.60
N GLN A 6 -12.17 -11.28 2.35
CA GLN A 6 -13.52 -11.42 1.80
C GLN A 6 -13.81 -10.36 0.73
N LEU A 7 -13.37 -9.12 0.94
CA LEU A 7 -13.47 -8.04 -0.05
C LEU A 7 -12.72 -8.41 -1.33
N PHE A 8 -11.48 -8.88 -1.20
CA PHE A 8 -10.66 -9.32 -2.32
C PHE A 8 -11.31 -10.46 -3.11
N GLU A 9 -11.86 -11.47 -2.42
CA GLU A 9 -12.56 -12.57 -3.06
C GLU A 9 -13.85 -12.12 -3.75
N LYS A 10 -14.61 -11.21 -3.13
CA LYS A 10 -15.80 -10.64 -3.74
C LYS A 10 -15.46 -9.86 -5.00
N LEU A 11 -14.38 -9.07 -5.00
CA LEU A 11 -13.92 -8.30 -6.16
C LEU A 11 -13.38 -9.19 -7.29
N THR A 12 -12.63 -10.23 -6.97
CA THR A 12 -11.92 -11.07 -7.96
C THR A 12 -12.70 -12.27 -8.44
N LYS A 13 -13.40 -12.99 -7.54
CA LYS A 13 -14.14 -14.21 -7.87
C LYS A 13 -15.62 -13.92 -8.11
N GLY A 14 -16.22 -13.06 -7.29
CA GLY A 14 -17.62 -12.68 -7.40
C GLY A 14 -17.87 -11.74 -8.57
N TYR A 15 -17.29 -10.54 -8.50
CA TYR A 15 -17.44 -9.48 -9.49
C TYR A 15 -16.57 -9.67 -10.74
N LYS A 16 -15.53 -10.52 -10.65
CA LYS A 16 -14.64 -10.88 -11.78
C LYS A 16 -14.04 -9.67 -12.49
N LEU A 17 -13.49 -8.73 -11.69
CA LEU A 17 -12.96 -7.47 -12.20
C LEU A 17 -11.74 -7.62 -13.14
N VAL A 18 -10.93 -8.67 -12.95
CA VAL A 18 -9.73 -8.88 -13.78
C VAL A 18 -10.12 -9.09 -15.24
N GLY A 19 -9.46 -8.37 -16.16
CA GLY A 19 -9.74 -8.35 -17.59
C GLY A 19 -10.85 -7.38 -18.01
N GLN A 20 -11.60 -6.79 -17.07
CA GLN A 20 -12.61 -5.78 -17.39
C GLN A 20 -11.97 -4.46 -17.81
N THR A 21 -12.73 -3.69 -18.58
CA THR A 21 -12.30 -2.42 -19.17
C THR A 21 -13.13 -1.24 -18.66
N GLY A 22 -12.48 -0.10 -18.52
CA GLY A 22 -13.11 1.21 -18.35
C GLY A 22 -12.44 2.24 -19.26
N ALA A 23 -13.02 3.43 -19.34
CA ALA A 23 -12.44 4.56 -20.05
C ALA A 23 -12.69 5.85 -19.24
N ILE A 24 -11.85 6.85 -19.47
CA ILE A 24 -11.99 8.17 -18.87
C ILE A 24 -12.37 9.15 -19.96
N THR A 25 -13.56 9.73 -19.84
CA THR A 25 -14.04 10.79 -20.72
C THR A 25 -14.26 12.05 -19.91
N PHE A 26 -13.74 13.19 -20.39
CA PHE A 26 -14.03 14.50 -19.81
C PHE A 26 -14.97 15.25 -20.75
N THR A 27 -16.14 15.62 -20.24
CA THR A 27 -17.16 16.36 -21.00
C THR A 27 -17.37 17.73 -20.39
N LEU A 28 -17.28 18.77 -21.22
CA LEU A 28 -17.60 20.14 -20.86
C LEU A 28 -18.45 20.78 -21.96
N LYS A 29 -19.70 21.13 -21.62
CA LYS A 29 -20.74 21.54 -22.59
C LYS A 29 -20.92 20.47 -23.68
N ASP A 30 -20.74 20.85 -24.93
CA ASP A 30 -20.91 20.05 -26.14
C ASP A 30 -19.61 19.35 -26.58
N LEU A 31 -18.50 19.55 -25.87
CA LEU A 31 -17.22 18.91 -26.17
C LEU A 31 -16.92 17.78 -25.18
N SER A 32 -16.59 16.61 -25.72
CA SER A 32 -16.07 15.47 -24.97
C SER A 32 -14.69 15.08 -25.48
N ILE A 33 -13.77 14.82 -24.56
CA ILE A 33 -12.43 14.31 -24.87
C ILE A 33 -12.18 13.01 -24.13
N ASP A 34 -11.39 12.16 -24.78
CA ASP A 34 -10.82 10.95 -24.20
C ASP A 34 -9.55 11.33 -23.42
N VAL A 35 -9.49 10.95 -22.15
CA VAL A 35 -8.31 11.21 -21.31
C VAL A 35 -7.39 10.00 -21.40
N ASP A 36 -6.22 10.19 -22.01
CA ASP A 36 -5.21 9.14 -22.18
C ASP A 36 -3.99 9.29 -21.24
N THR A 37 -4.04 10.25 -20.31
CA THR A 37 -3.01 10.47 -19.29
C THR A 37 -3.13 9.47 -18.14
N LYS A 38 -2.00 8.98 -17.63
CA LYS A 38 -1.94 7.93 -16.58
C LYS A 38 -2.04 8.47 -15.14
N ASP A 39 -1.83 9.76 -14.93
CA ASP A 39 -1.64 10.35 -13.60
C ASP A 39 -2.92 10.34 -12.74
N SER A 40 -4.10 10.32 -13.37
CA SER A 40 -5.40 10.30 -12.69
C SER A 40 -5.95 8.90 -12.43
N VAL A 41 -5.44 7.87 -13.12
CA VAL A 41 -6.01 6.51 -13.13
C VAL A 41 -6.09 5.92 -11.72
N GLY A 42 -5.07 6.15 -10.89
CA GLY A 42 -5.04 5.61 -9.54
C GLY A 42 -6.13 6.17 -8.64
N ASN A 43 -6.28 7.50 -8.63
CA ASN A 43 -7.33 8.18 -7.87
C ASN A 43 -8.73 7.77 -8.35
N LEU A 44 -8.89 7.60 -9.67
CA LEU A 44 -10.17 7.18 -10.25
C LEU A 44 -10.54 5.74 -9.88
N ILE A 45 -9.58 4.79 -9.92
CA ILE A 45 -9.83 3.41 -9.48
C ILE A 45 -10.17 3.36 -7.99
N GLN A 46 -9.50 4.15 -7.14
CA GLN A 46 -9.82 4.22 -5.71
C GLN A 46 -11.22 4.80 -5.46
N ALA A 47 -11.58 5.88 -6.15
CA ALA A 47 -12.92 6.47 -6.08
C ALA A 47 -13.99 5.48 -6.58
N TRP A 48 -13.74 4.82 -7.72
CA TRP A 48 -14.63 3.78 -8.25
C TRP A 48 -14.80 2.63 -7.26
N LEU A 49 -13.72 2.16 -6.62
CA LEU A 49 -13.78 1.06 -5.66
C LEU A 49 -14.65 1.42 -4.46
N LYS A 50 -14.60 2.66 -3.98
CA LYS A 50 -15.50 3.16 -2.92
C LYS A 50 -16.96 3.03 -3.34
N GLU A 51 -17.32 3.54 -4.51
CA GLU A 51 -18.70 3.50 -5.00
C GLU A 51 -19.17 2.06 -5.25
N TRP A 52 -18.27 1.19 -5.73
CA TRP A 52 -18.54 -0.24 -5.85
C TRP A 52 -18.81 -0.88 -4.48
N MET A 53 -17.99 -0.62 -3.46
CA MET A 53 -18.21 -1.14 -2.11
C MET A 53 -19.57 -0.69 -1.54
N ILE A 54 -19.96 0.57 -1.74
CA ILE A 54 -21.28 1.09 -1.36
C ILE A 54 -22.40 0.35 -2.09
N SER A 55 -22.28 0.19 -3.41
CA SER A 55 -23.29 -0.53 -4.22
C SER A 55 -23.47 -2.00 -3.80
N GLU A 56 -22.43 -2.58 -3.23
CA GLU A 56 -22.40 -3.96 -2.74
C GLU A 56 -22.80 -4.11 -1.27
N ASN A 57 -23.33 -3.02 -0.66
CA ASN A 57 -23.69 -2.91 0.75
C ASN A 57 -22.54 -3.34 1.69
N ILE A 58 -21.30 -2.99 1.32
CA ILE A 58 -20.12 -3.26 2.14
C ILE A 58 -19.94 -2.11 3.13
N ASP A 59 -20.00 -2.45 4.41
CA ASP A 59 -19.73 -1.55 5.52
C ASP A 59 -18.23 -1.18 5.55
N CYS A 60 -17.90 -0.04 4.96
CA CYS A 60 -16.56 0.55 4.95
C CYS A 60 -16.63 2.07 5.10
N GLU A 61 -15.70 2.65 5.86
CA GLU A 61 -15.58 4.09 6.01
C GLU A 61 -14.31 4.59 5.29
N PRO A 62 -14.42 5.56 4.36
CA PRO A 62 -13.24 6.22 3.83
C PRO A 62 -12.56 7.03 4.94
N ASN A 63 -11.25 7.16 4.89
CA ASN A 63 -10.55 8.04 5.80
C ASN A 63 -10.93 9.51 5.53
N PRO A 64 -11.42 10.26 6.54
CA PRO A 64 -11.81 11.66 6.35
C PRO A 64 -10.64 12.55 5.92
N ASN A 65 -9.40 12.13 6.19
CA ASN A 65 -8.21 12.77 5.67
C ASN A 65 -7.53 11.87 4.62
N SER A 66 -7.83 12.12 3.35
CA SER A 66 -7.30 11.38 2.19
C SER A 66 -5.78 11.47 2.02
N GLN A 67 -5.11 12.38 2.74
CA GLN A 67 -3.64 12.47 2.75
C GLN A 67 -3.00 11.54 3.79
N THR A 68 -3.81 10.79 4.55
CA THR A 68 -3.33 9.93 5.65
C THR A 68 -3.76 8.49 5.48
N PHE A 69 -2.88 7.59 5.89
CA PHE A 69 -3.13 6.16 5.97
C PHE A 69 -4.19 5.82 7.04
N PRO A 70 -5.05 4.79 6.83
CA PRO A 70 -5.29 4.06 5.59
C PRO A 70 -6.26 4.80 4.65
N ASP A 71 -6.50 4.29 3.45
CA ASP A 71 -7.58 4.77 2.57
C ASP A 71 -8.98 4.42 3.10
N PHE A 72 -9.17 3.20 3.60
CA PHE A 72 -10.46 2.72 4.12
C PHE A 72 -10.32 1.98 5.46
N TYR A 73 -11.36 2.11 6.29
CA TYR A 73 -11.60 1.30 7.47
C TYR A 73 -12.71 0.29 7.16
N LEU A 74 -12.39 -1.00 7.15
CA LEU A 74 -13.37 -2.09 6.96
C LEU A 74 -14.10 -2.50 8.26
N ASN A 75 -13.72 -1.88 9.38
CA ASN A 75 -14.34 -2.09 10.68
C ASN A 75 -14.70 -0.73 11.29
N ALA A 76 -15.98 -0.36 11.19
CA ALA A 76 -16.51 0.88 11.75
C ALA A 76 -16.39 0.93 13.29
N ASN A 77 -16.46 -0.22 13.96
CA ASN A 77 -16.43 -0.30 15.42
C ASN A 77 -15.01 -0.21 16.02
N ASP A 78 -13.98 -0.56 15.24
CA ASP A 78 -12.59 -0.55 15.69
C ASP A 78 -11.66 -0.17 14.53
N LYS A 79 -11.37 1.13 14.43
CA LYS A 79 -10.49 1.73 13.41
C LYS A 79 -9.01 1.34 13.54
N LYS A 80 -8.66 0.44 14.47
CA LYS A 80 -7.33 -0.19 14.51
C LYS A 80 -7.28 -1.52 13.78
N LYS A 81 -8.42 -2.02 13.33
CA LYS A 81 -8.59 -3.27 12.57
C LYS A 81 -9.16 -3.00 11.19
N GLY A 82 -8.90 -3.90 10.25
CA GLY A 82 -9.44 -3.79 8.89
C GLY A 82 -8.93 -2.54 8.16
N LEU A 83 -7.68 -2.15 8.40
CA LEU A 83 -7.02 -1.04 7.72
C LEU A 83 -6.70 -1.47 6.28
N LEU A 84 -7.29 -0.79 5.29
CA LEU A 84 -7.13 -1.12 3.88
C LEU A 84 -6.52 0.06 3.11
N GLU A 85 -5.35 -0.17 2.52
CA GLU A 85 -4.68 0.76 1.61
C GLU A 85 -4.86 0.30 0.17
N ILE A 86 -5.18 1.23 -0.73
CA ILE A 86 -5.29 0.98 -2.16
C ILE A 86 -4.02 1.46 -2.85
N LYS A 87 -3.45 0.59 -3.69
CA LYS A 87 -2.36 0.98 -4.59
C LYS A 87 -2.69 0.58 -6.01
N THR A 88 -2.28 1.41 -6.95
CA THR A 88 -2.45 1.13 -8.37
C THR A 88 -1.15 1.37 -9.12
N PHE A 89 -0.96 0.66 -10.23
CA PHE A 89 0.16 0.93 -11.12
C PHE A 89 -0.09 0.45 -12.54
N ASP A 90 0.57 1.11 -13.49
CA ASP A 90 0.64 0.65 -14.87
C ASP A 90 1.56 -0.58 -14.95
N ARG A 91 0.98 -1.71 -15.37
CA ARG A 91 1.65 -3.00 -15.48
C ARG A 91 2.91 -2.95 -16.36
N GLN A 92 2.94 -2.08 -17.36
CA GLN A 92 4.09 -1.91 -18.27
C GLN A 92 5.23 -1.13 -17.61
N ARG A 93 4.92 -0.20 -16.70
CA ARG A 93 5.92 0.62 -15.97
C ARG A 93 6.37 -0.05 -14.66
N GLY A 94 5.62 -1.02 -14.16
CA GLY A 94 5.86 -1.68 -12.88
C GLY A 94 5.40 -0.84 -11.69
N PRO A 95 5.59 -1.34 -10.44
CA PRO A 95 5.03 -0.73 -9.25
C PRO A 95 5.78 0.56 -8.89
N GLY A 96 5.30 1.65 -9.48
CA GLY A 96 5.83 3.00 -9.36
C GLY A 96 5.29 3.80 -8.16
N PHE A 97 4.42 3.23 -7.34
CA PHE A 97 3.81 3.90 -6.19
C PHE A 97 4.72 3.91 -4.96
N ASP A 98 4.46 4.86 -4.05
CA ASP A 98 5.08 4.90 -2.73
C ASP A 98 4.27 4.05 -1.74
N LEU A 99 4.98 3.35 -0.84
CA LEU A 99 4.34 2.60 0.26
C LEU A 99 3.98 3.55 1.40
N ALA A 100 4.90 4.43 1.77
CA ALA A 100 4.75 5.51 2.73
C ALA A 100 5.99 6.42 2.69
N ASN A 101 5.89 7.64 3.22
CA ASN A 101 7.08 8.42 3.60
C ASN A 101 7.86 7.67 4.69
N PHE A 102 9.18 7.55 4.54
CA PHE A 102 10.01 6.71 5.42
C PHE A 102 9.99 7.17 6.87
N ASP A 103 10.25 8.45 7.12
CA ASP A 103 10.31 8.99 8.48
C ASP A 103 8.93 9.01 9.13
N SER A 104 7.90 9.45 8.40
CA SER A 104 6.52 9.42 8.89
C SER A 104 6.07 8.00 9.25
N TYR A 105 6.40 7.01 8.41
CA TYR A 105 6.07 5.61 8.69
C TYR A 105 6.79 5.12 9.94
N CYS A 106 8.11 5.31 10.03
CA CYS A 106 8.89 4.88 11.20
C CYS A 106 8.41 5.51 12.51
N ASN A 107 8.03 6.80 12.47
CA ASN A 107 7.48 7.50 13.63
C ASN A 107 6.09 6.99 13.99
N SER A 108 5.23 6.74 13.00
CA SER A 108 3.90 6.19 13.25
C SER A 108 3.94 4.82 13.92
N LEU A 109 4.96 3.99 13.65
CA LEU A 109 5.11 2.68 14.30
C LEU A 109 5.46 2.78 15.79
N LEU A 110 5.90 3.93 16.30
CA LEU A 110 6.13 4.12 17.73
C LEU A 110 4.83 4.28 18.52
N THR A 111 3.77 4.75 17.86
CA THR A 111 2.46 5.01 18.48
C THR A 111 1.38 4.05 18.01
N ASP A 112 1.42 3.64 16.75
CA ASP A 112 0.39 2.87 16.05
C ASP A 112 0.99 1.63 15.33
N ALA A 113 1.83 0.85 16.02
CA ALA A 113 2.52 -0.29 15.43
C ALA A 113 1.58 -1.35 14.84
N TYR A 114 0.33 -1.41 15.30
CA TYR A 114 -0.70 -2.30 14.74
C TYR A 114 -0.93 -2.07 13.24
N ARG A 115 -0.61 -0.87 12.71
CA ARG A 115 -0.70 -0.54 11.28
C ARG A 115 0.22 -1.41 10.40
N ILE A 116 1.22 -2.08 10.96
CA ILE A 116 2.03 -3.03 10.19
C ILE A 116 1.15 -4.14 9.58
N ASP A 117 0.07 -4.53 10.26
CA ASP A 117 -0.86 -5.59 9.84
C ASP A 117 -1.89 -5.15 8.81
N SER A 118 -1.74 -3.96 8.27
CA SER A 118 -2.69 -3.44 7.27
C SER A 118 -2.65 -4.21 5.97
N ASP A 119 -3.79 -4.23 5.30
CA ASP A 119 -3.96 -4.88 4.00
C ASP A 119 -3.78 -3.87 2.87
N TYR A 120 -3.00 -4.26 1.86
CA TYR A 120 -2.78 -3.52 0.64
C TYR A 120 -3.55 -4.22 -0.48
N LEU A 121 -4.62 -3.61 -0.97
CA LEU A 121 -5.32 -4.04 -2.18
C LEU A 121 -4.68 -3.32 -3.37
N ILE A 122 -3.95 -4.09 -4.17
CA ILE A 122 -3.12 -3.56 -5.24
C ILE A 122 -3.73 -3.94 -6.58
N ILE A 123 -4.00 -2.95 -7.43
CA ILE A 123 -4.63 -3.14 -8.74
C ILE A 123 -3.65 -2.67 -9.82
N SER A 124 -3.14 -3.62 -10.63
CA SER A 124 -2.41 -3.24 -11.83
C SER A 124 -3.35 -3.07 -13.00
N TYR A 125 -3.10 -2.06 -13.82
CA TYR A 125 -3.84 -1.83 -15.05
C TYR A 125 -2.90 -1.78 -16.26
N LYS A 126 -3.47 -1.98 -17.44
CA LYS A 126 -2.87 -1.63 -18.73
C LYS A 126 -3.68 -0.50 -19.33
N MET A 127 -3.03 0.40 -20.05
CA MET A 127 -3.71 1.51 -20.70
C MET A 127 -3.32 1.57 -22.17
N ASN A 128 -4.32 1.58 -23.05
CA ASN A 128 -4.17 1.75 -24.48
C ASN A 128 -5.08 2.90 -24.93
N LYS A 129 -4.48 4.05 -25.28
CA LYS A 129 -5.20 5.33 -25.40
C LYS A 129 -6.00 5.59 -24.11
N SER A 130 -7.29 5.89 -24.21
CA SER A 130 -8.21 6.11 -23.09
C SER A 130 -8.74 4.84 -22.43
N VAL A 131 -8.51 3.66 -23.01
CA VAL A 131 -9.04 2.39 -22.49
C VAL A 131 -8.10 1.83 -21.43
N ILE A 132 -8.64 1.64 -20.24
CA ILE A 132 -7.98 1.05 -19.08
C ILE A 132 -8.48 -0.38 -18.91
N THR A 133 -7.58 -1.35 -18.88
CA THR A 133 -7.90 -2.76 -18.59
C THR A 133 -7.29 -3.15 -17.26
N ILE A 134 -8.09 -3.75 -16.37
CA ILE A 134 -7.58 -4.29 -15.12
C ILE A 134 -6.76 -5.55 -15.42
N ASP A 135 -5.44 -5.48 -15.21
CA ASP A 135 -4.51 -6.57 -15.51
C ASP A 135 -4.51 -7.63 -14.42
N ASN A 136 -4.47 -7.20 -13.16
CA ASN A 136 -4.44 -8.11 -12.01
C ASN A 136 -4.75 -7.37 -10.71
N ILE A 137 -5.10 -8.14 -9.68
CA ILE A 137 -5.40 -7.65 -8.34
C ILE A 137 -4.67 -8.54 -7.32
N TRP A 138 -4.03 -7.92 -6.34
CA TRP A 138 -3.40 -8.61 -5.22
C TRP A 138 -3.91 -8.08 -3.89
N LEU A 139 -4.00 -8.97 -2.90
CA LEU A 139 -4.10 -8.60 -1.50
C LEU A 139 -2.80 -8.98 -0.81
N LYS A 140 -2.14 -8.01 -0.18
CA LYS A 140 -0.81 -8.18 0.40
C LYS A 140 -0.62 -7.41 1.69
N LYS A 141 0.35 -7.83 2.49
CA LYS A 141 0.92 -7.04 3.59
C LYS A 141 2.11 -6.22 3.10
N ILE A 142 2.47 -5.16 3.83
CA ILE A 142 3.57 -4.26 3.42
C ILE A 142 4.91 -5.00 3.28
N TRP A 143 5.18 -6.01 4.10
CA TRP A 143 6.40 -6.82 4.03
C TRP A 143 6.43 -7.73 2.80
N GLU A 144 5.27 -8.17 2.29
CA GLU A 144 5.18 -9.02 1.09
C GLU A 144 5.37 -8.23 -0.23
N ILE A 145 5.43 -6.90 -0.17
CA ILE A 145 5.63 -6.03 -1.33
C ILE A 145 6.85 -5.12 -1.21
N SER A 146 7.52 -5.14 -0.06
CA SER A 146 8.82 -4.50 0.18
C SER A 146 9.90 -5.56 0.27
N GLY A 147 11.15 -5.16 0.06
CA GLY A 147 12.30 -6.06 0.09
C GLY A 147 13.59 -5.27 0.14
N PRO A 148 14.75 -5.95 0.21
CA PRO A 148 16.05 -5.29 0.22
C PRO A 148 16.34 -4.51 -1.05
N SER A 149 17.29 -3.58 -0.95
CA SER A 149 17.85 -2.86 -2.09
C SER A 149 19.36 -2.77 -2.00
N GLY A 150 20.02 -2.42 -3.11
CA GLY A 150 21.47 -2.28 -3.15
C GLY A 150 22.05 -1.38 -2.04
N PRO A 151 21.61 -0.11 -1.91
CA PRO A 151 22.22 0.83 -0.97
C PRO A 151 21.70 0.73 0.47
N TYR A 152 20.50 0.18 0.68
CA TYR A 152 19.85 0.10 2.00
C TYR A 152 19.17 -1.25 2.23
N PRO A 153 19.14 -1.76 3.47
CA PRO A 153 18.48 -3.01 3.85
C PRO A 153 17.01 -3.11 3.44
N ILE A 154 16.34 -1.99 3.20
CA ILE A 154 15.02 -1.91 2.57
C ILE A 154 15.03 -0.98 1.36
N LYS A 155 14.23 -1.30 0.35
CA LYS A 155 14.09 -0.47 -0.85
C LYS A 155 13.42 0.87 -0.53
N VAL A 156 14.15 1.93 -0.82
CA VAL A 156 13.72 3.31 -0.61
C VAL A 156 13.94 4.16 -1.85
N GLN A 157 13.26 5.31 -1.89
CA GLN A 157 13.60 6.42 -2.77
C GLN A 157 14.45 7.41 -1.97
N ALA A 158 15.72 7.55 -2.35
CA ALA A 158 16.64 8.53 -1.75
C ALA A 158 17.10 9.56 -2.80
N LYS A 159 17.26 10.83 -2.41
CA LYS A 159 17.89 11.88 -3.22
C LYS A 159 18.82 12.70 -2.35
N LYS A 160 20.05 12.95 -2.81
CA LYS A 160 21.08 13.71 -2.06
C LYS A 160 21.22 13.20 -0.61
N ASP A 161 21.32 11.89 -0.45
CA ASP A 161 21.44 11.19 0.84
C ASP A 161 20.28 11.38 1.82
N VAL A 162 19.14 11.91 1.35
CA VAL A 162 17.89 12.00 2.11
C VAL A 162 16.93 10.91 1.63
N ILE A 163 16.44 10.10 2.57
CA ILE A 163 15.43 9.08 2.31
C ILE A 163 14.05 9.74 2.33
N TYR A 164 13.29 9.62 1.24
CA TYR A 164 11.94 10.16 1.13
C TYR A 164 10.90 9.08 1.42
N ASN A 165 10.86 8.03 0.61
CA ASN A 165 9.75 7.07 0.61
C ASN A 165 10.24 5.64 0.68
N LEU A 166 9.46 4.78 1.34
CA LEU A 166 9.50 3.33 1.19
C LEU A 166 8.95 2.96 -0.20
N ARG A 167 9.62 2.05 -0.90
CA ARG A 167 9.29 1.68 -2.28
C ARG A 167 9.06 0.18 -2.41
N PRO A 168 8.09 -0.24 -3.23
CA PRO A 168 7.86 -1.66 -3.45
C PRO A 168 8.96 -2.29 -4.31
N VAL A 169 9.25 -3.56 -4.06
CA VAL A 169 9.95 -4.42 -5.01
C VAL A 169 8.99 -4.91 -6.08
N THR A 170 9.48 -5.52 -7.16
CA THR A 170 8.60 -6.16 -8.16
C THR A 170 8.20 -7.54 -7.65
N TRP A 171 7.36 -7.59 -6.60
CA TRP A 171 7.04 -8.81 -5.82
C TRP A 171 6.50 -9.96 -6.68
N TYR A 172 5.78 -9.63 -7.75
CA TYR A 172 5.19 -10.60 -8.67
C TYR A 172 6.19 -11.16 -9.70
N SER A 173 7.44 -10.68 -9.73
CA SER A 173 8.44 -11.13 -10.71
C SER A 173 9.33 -12.25 -10.14
N GLN A 174 9.27 -13.42 -10.79
CA GLN A 174 10.19 -14.52 -10.50
C GLN A 174 11.65 -14.19 -10.87
N LYS A 175 11.87 -13.25 -11.80
CA LYS A 175 13.21 -12.84 -12.27
C LYS A 175 13.87 -11.77 -11.39
N SER A 176 13.13 -11.14 -10.48
CA SER A 176 13.70 -10.08 -9.61
C SER A 176 14.77 -10.66 -8.69
N ILE A 177 15.93 -10.01 -8.62
CA ILE A 177 17.03 -10.37 -7.71
C ILE A 177 16.60 -10.13 -6.26
N PHE A 178 16.05 -8.94 -5.99
CA PHE A 178 15.50 -8.61 -4.69
C PHE A 178 14.09 -9.16 -4.56
N LYS A 179 13.91 -10.10 -3.63
CA LYS A 179 12.62 -10.71 -3.30
C LYS A 179 11.94 -9.96 -2.14
N PRO A 180 10.62 -10.10 -1.99
CA PRO A 180 9.94 -9.57 -0.82
C PRO A 180 10.43 -10.22 0.48
N PHE A 181 10.19 -9.55 1.61
CA PHE A 181 10.42 -10.16 2.92
C PHE A 181 9.43 -11.30 3.18
N ASN A 182 9.87 -12.32 3.92
CA ASN A 182 9.05 -13.48 4.24
C ASN A 182 7.99 -13.14 5.30
N ASP A 183 8.36 -12.30 6.26
CA ASP A 183 7.51 -11.92 7.36
C ASP A 183 7.75 -10.47 7.82
N LYS A 184 6.92 -10.04 8.77
CA LYS A 184 6.98 -8.70 9.35
C LYS A 184 8.24 -8.45 10.19
N ILE A 185 8.85 -9.48 10.76
CA ILE A 185 10.04 -9.35 11.61
C ILE A 185 11.23 -9.01 10.74
N ASP A 186 11.42 -9.71 9.62
CA ASP A 186 12.44 -9.40 8.63
C ASP A 186 12.30 -7.97 8.10
N PHE A 187 11.06 -7.55 7.81
CA PHE A 187 10.76 -6.18 7.40
C PHE A 187 11.11 -5.15 8.48
N LEU A 188 10.74 -5.38 9.74
CA LEU A 188 11.06 -4.48 10.85
C LEU A 188 12.57 -4.40 11.11
N LYS A 189 13.29 -5.52 11.05
CA LYS A 189 14.76 -5.57 11.12
C LYS A 189 15.40 -4.78 9.99
N ALA A 190 14.85 -4.89 8.77
CA ALA A 190 15.33 -4.12 7.63
C ALA A 190 15.10 -2.61 7.80
N ILE A 191 13.95 -2.19 8.34
CA ILE A 191 13.72 -0.77 8.68
C ILE A 191 14.71 -0.30 9.75
N ASP A 192 14.87 -1.04 10.84
CA ASP A 192 15.77 -0.68 11.94
C ASP A 192 17.22 -0.54 11.44
N ASN A 193 17.70 -1.50 10.65
CA ASN A 193 19.03 -1.43 10.05
C ASN A 193 19.17 -0.26 9.06
N THR A 194 18.10 0.06 8.31
CA THR A 194 18.10 1.22 7.42
C THR A 194 18.19 2.53 8.21
N ARG A 195 17.45 2.64 9.32
CA ARG A 195 17.54 3.78 10.23
C ARG A 195 18.92 3.89 10.89
N TYR A 196 19.54 2.77 11.23
CA TYR A 196 20.91 2.76 11.75
C TYR A 196 21.93 3.27 10.72
N GLN A 197 21.77 2.91 9.44
CA GLN A 197 22.63 3.39 8.36
C GLN A 197 22.35 4.85 7.94
N TYR A 198 21.12 5.33 8.14
CA TYR A 198 20.70 6.66 7.71
C TYR A 198 21.21 7.76 8.65
N PRO A 199 22.03 8.73 8.18
CA PRO A 199 22.64 9.73 9.06
C PRO A 199 21.66 10.56 9.90
N GLN A 200 20.43 10.76 9.42
CA GLN A 200 19.43 11.56 10.14
C GLN A 200 18.81 10.81 11.33
N THR A 201 18.80 9.47 11.32
CA THR A 201 18.15 8.67 12.36
C THR A 201 19.10 7.79 13.16
N ARG A 202 20.35 7.59 12.72
CA ARG A 202 21.36 6.75 13.41
C ARG A 202 21.52 7.04 14.91
N PHE A 203 21.52 8.31 15.31
CA PHE A 203 21.75 8.70 16.70
C PHE A 203 20.54 8.47 17.61
N SER A 204 19.32 8.40 17.05
CA SER A 204 18.09 8.15 17.80
C SER A 204 17.58 6.71 17.64
N ASN A 205 18.32 5.84 16.95
CA ASN A 205 17.82 4.51 16.61
C ASN A 205 17.89 3.47 17.73
N ALA A 206 18.70 3.68 18.77
CA ALA A 206 19.10 2.65 19.74
C ALA A 206 17.95 1.86 20.40
N GLN A 207 16.76 2.45 20.55
CA GLN A 207 15.59 1.79 21.15
C GLN A 207 14.38 1.74 20.22
N TRP A 208 14.55 2.11 18.95
CA TRP A 208 13.42 2.24 18.01
C TRP A 208 12.67 0.91 17.87
N LEU A 209 13.36 -0.16 17.45
CA LEU A 209 12.73 -1.46 17.23
C LEU A 209 12.08 -2.03 18.51
N LYS A 210 12.76 -1.90 19.66
CA LYS A 210 12.21 -2.33 20.95
C LYS A 210 10.91 -1.60 21.30
N ASN A 211 10.87 -0.29 21.06
CA ASN A 211 9.67 0.52 21.32
C ASN A 211 8.52 0.13 20.37
N VAL A 212 8.81 -0.13 19.10
CA VAL A 212 7.82 -0.64 18.13
C VAL A 212 7.24 -1.98 18.57
N ILE A 213 8.08 -2.95 18.96
CA ILE A 213 7.60 -4.27 19.44
C ILE A 213 6.71 -4.11 20.67
N LYS A 214 7.13 -3.26 21.64
CA LYS A 214 6.35 -3.01 22.85
C LYS A 214 5.00 -2.38 22.53
N ASN A 215 4.97 -1.37 21.65
CA ASN A 215 3.72 -0.75 21.20
C ASN A 215 2.83 -1.76 20.45
N TYR A 216 3.42 -2.60 19.60
CA TYR A 216 2.71 -3.65 18.89
C TYR A 216 2.05 -4.66 19.83
N GLN A 217 2.81 -5.18 20.81
CA GLN A 217 2.28 -6.10 21.81
C GLN A 217 1.17 -5.45 22.64
N HIS A 218 1.33 -4.18 23.00
CA HIS A 218 0.31 -3.44 23.75
C HIS A 218 -1.02 -3.34 22.97
N HIS A 219 -0.97 -3.11 21.65
CA HIS A 219 -2.18 -2.96 20.83
C HIS A 219 -2.78 -4.29 20.36
N THR A 220 -1.97 -5.32 20.13
CA THR A 220 -2.42 -6.56 19.50
C THR A 220 -2.46 -7.75 20.45
N GLY A 221 -1.84 -7.64 21.63
CA GLY A 221 -1.60 -8.77 22.54
C GLY A 221 -0.54 -9.76 22.04
N THR A 222 0.01 -9.56 20.83
CA THR A 222 0.97 -10.48 20.21
C THR A 222 2.39 -10.02 20.44
N LEU A 223 3.23 -10.91 21.00
CA LEU A 223 4.66 -10.66 21.13
C LEU A 223 5.38 -11.03 19.82
N LEU A 224 6.17 -10.10 19.28
CA LEU A 224 7.06 -10.37 18.16
C LEU A 224 8.43 -10.82 18.70
N ASN A 225 8.81 -12.06 18.41
CA ASN A 225 10.11 -12.61 18.80
C ASN A 225 11.14 -12.24 17.73
N ILE A 226 11.92 -11.19 18.00
CA ILE A 226 12.97 -10.65 17.11
C ILE A 226 14.33 -11.28 17.43
#